data_AF-A0AAN1X831-F1
#
_entry.id   AF-A0AAN1X831-F1
#
_cell.length_a   1.000
_cell.length_b   1.000
_cell.length_c   1.000
_cell.angle_alpha   90.00
_cell.angle_beta   90.00
_cell.angle_gamma   90.00
#
_symmetry.space_group_name_H-M   'P 1'
#
loop_
_entity.id
_entity.type
_entity.pdbx_description
1 polymer ?
#
loop_
_entity_poly.entity_id
_entity_poly.type
_entity_poly.pdbx_seq_one_letter_code
_entity_poly.pdbx_strand_id
1 'polypeptide(L)'
;MGMWFVRRRSCVNLTMNPNKVYGDLINSASGAKTHYEVWWAQASRARPEYVGVMNRHSDFFRASYHAHYTSFFVCLAHLFDRRTDSSSIPTFFTAVRPTIAPTTLQALEARFEVLAKRARPLVEVRHKTVAHIDAKLTEKDVFAPLSITWNEIREIIYDTCRFVEELNPTQMTPDVGQIGIPRDERLIEATMKLIRELADTQKR
;
A
#
# COMPACT_ATOMS: atom_id res chain seq x y z
N MET A 1 33.90 -38.26 -23.13
CA MET A 1 33.45 -37.28 -24.13
C MET A 1 31.96 -37.05 -23.89
N GLY A 2 31.62 -36.10 -23.01
CA GLY A 2 30.25 -35.84 -22.57
C GLY A 2 29.91 -34.36 -22.77
N MET A 3 29.18 -34.08 -23.84
CA MET A 3 28.77 -32.74 -24.25
C MET A 3 27.55 -32.34 -23.43
N TRP A 4 27.72 -31.43 -22.46
CA TRP A 4 26.59 -30.84 -21.74
C TRP A 4 25.99 -29.71 -22.57
N PHE A 5 24.79 -29.98 -23.10
CA PHE A 5 23.96 -29.01 -23.81
C PHE A 5 23.39 -28.00 -22.80
N VAL A 6 24.03 -26.84 -22.65
CA VAL A 6 23.45 -25.73 -21.89
C VAL A 6 22.32 -25.12 -22.73
N ARG A 7 21.07 -25.48 -22.42
CA ARG A 7 19.89 -24.78 -22.94
C ARG A 7 19.96 -23.32 -22.46
N ARG A 8 20.32 -22.40 -23.35
CA ARG A 8 20.08 -20.97 -23.16
C ARG A 8 18.55 -20.78 -23.04
N ARG A 9 18.08 -20.38 -21.86
CA ARG A 9 16.74 -19.79 -21.74
C ARG A 9 16.78 -18.50 -22.55
N SER A 10 16.04 -18.46 -23.64
CA SER A 10 15.69 -17.23 -24.34
C SER A 10 14.92 -16.35 -23.36
N CYS A 11 15.60 -15.38 -22.76
CA CYS A 11 14.94 -14.29 -22.05
C CYS A 11 14.15 -13.50 -23.08
N VAL A 12 12.83 -13.68 -23.09
CA VAL A 12 11.95 -12.70 -23.73
C VAL A 12 12.23 -11.38 -23.01
N ASN A 13 12.81 -10.42 -23.72
CA ASN A 13 12.91 -9.04 -23.23
C ASN A 13 11.50 -8.48 -23.18
N LEU A 14 10.75 -8.82 -22.14
CA LEU A 14 9.46 -8.21 -21.83
C LEU A 14 9.78 -6.77 -21.41
N THR A 15 9.58 -5.83 -22.33
CA THR A 15 9.62 -4.41 -22.01
C THR A 15 8.50 -4.12 -21.00
N MET A 16 8.84 -3.50 -19.88
CA MET A 16 7.85 -3.10 -18.87
C MET A 16 6.84 -2.13 -19.49
N ASN A 17 5.55 -2.44 -19.36
CA ASN A 17 4.47 -1.57 -19.81
C ASN A 17 4.20 -0.50 -18.72
N PRO A 18 4.47 0.80 -18.97
CA PRO A 18 4.27 1.86 -17.98
C PRO A 18 2.84 1.97 -17.46
N ASN A 19 1.83 1.71 -18.30
CA ASN A 19 0.42 1.76 -17.91
C ASN A 19 0.06 0.64 -16.93
N LYS A 20 0.63 -0.56 -17.12
CA LYS A 20 0.47 -1.68 -16.18
C LYS A 20 1.12 -1.31 -14.84
N VAL A 21 2.37 -0.83 -14.87
CA VAL A 21 3.07 -0.43 -13.64
C VAL A 21 2.27 0.64 -12.91
N TYR A 22 1.79 1.67 -13.62
CA TYR A 22 0.95 2.71 -13.03
C TYR A 22 -0.32 2.18 -12.39
N GLY A 23 -1.05 1.28 -13.06
CA GLY A 23 -2.24 0.63 -12.50
C GLY A 23 -1.94 -0.12 -11.19
N ASP A 24 -0.79 -0.77 -11.10
CA ASP A 24 -0.35 -1.44 -9.87
C ASP A 24 0.04 -0.46 -8.76
N LEU A 25 0.62 0.70 -9.10
CA LEU A 25 0.87 1.79 -8.14
C LEU A 25 -0.45 2.29 -7.55
N ILE A 26 -1.47 2.52 -8.39
CA ILE A 26 -2.80 2.95 -7.94
C ILE A 26 -3.40 1.92 -6.99
N ASN A 27 -3.38 0.64 -7.35
CA ASN A 27 -3.87 -0.43 -6.47
C ASN A 27 -3.13 -0.47 -5.13
N SER A 28 -1.81 -0.28 -5.14
CA SER A 28 -0.99 -0.32 -3.93
C SER A 28 -1.21 0.91 -3.05
N ALA A 29 -1.34 2.10 -3.64
CA ALA A 29 -1.66 3.33 -2.93
C ALA A 29 -3.07 3.27 -2.31
N SER A 30 -4.07 2.87 -3.09
CA SER A 30 -5.43 2.57 -2.60
C SER A 30 -5.40 1.58 -1.45
N GLY A 31 -4.69 0.46 -1.61
CA GLY A 31 -4.59 -0.59 -0.60
C GLY A 31 -3.98 -0.08 0.70
N ALA A 32 -2.89 0.69 0.62
CA ALA A 32 -2.25 1.29 1.79
C ALA A 32 -3.23 2.22 2.55
N LYS A 33 -3.89 3.14 1.84
CA LYS A 33 -4.82 4.08 2.46
C LYS A 33 -6.05 3.41 3.06
N THR A 34 -6.71 2.56 2.28
CA THR A 34 -7.98 1.93 2.69
C THR A 34 -7.78 0.98 3.86
N HIS A 35 -6.72 0.16 3.84
CA HIS A 35 -6.39 -0.71 4.98
C HIS A 35 -6.01 0.10 6.23
N TYR A 36 -5.28 1.22 6.07
CA TYR A 36 -5.02 2.12 7.19
C TYR A 36 -6.30 2.70 7.78
N GLU A 37 -7.23 3.17 6.95
CA GLU A 37 -8.49 3.77 7.40
C GLU A 37 -9.37 2.75 8.13
N VAL A 38 -9.47 1.52 7.61
CA VAL A 38 -10.23 0.44 8.25
C VAL A 38 -9.57 0.03 9.57
N TRP A 39 -8.24 -0.11 9.61
CA TRP A 39 -7.51 -0.41 10.84
C TRP A 39 -7.69 0.70 11.88
N TRP A 40 -7.50 1.96 11.50
CA TRP A 40 -7.69 3.13 12.36
C TRP A 40 -9.11 3.17 12.92
N ALA A 41 -10.07 2.76 12.09
CA ALA A 41 -11.46 2.65 12.49
C ALA A 41 -11.75 1.53 13.50
N GLN A 42 -10.84 0.59 13.71
CA GLN A 42 -10.97 -0.42 14.75
C GLN A 42 -10.09 -0.10 15.96
N ALA A 43 -8.93 0.51 15.73
CA ALA A 43 -7.97 0.89 16.77
C ALA A 43 -8.41 2.10 17.61
N SER A 44 -9.15 3.03 17.01
CA SER A 44 -9.56 4.25 17.69
C SER A 44 -10.52 3.97 18.85
N ARG A 45 -10.17 4.48 20.03
CA ARG A 45 -11.01 4.41 21.24
C ARG A 45 -12.24 5.32 21.20
N ALA A 46 -12.37 6.19 20.19
CA ALA A 46 -13.48 7.11 20.01
C ALA A 46 -14.75 6.41 19.46
N ARG A 47 -15.07 5.21 19.95
CA ARG A 47 -16.11 4.32 19.39
C ARG A 47 -16.95 3.59 20.45
N PRO A 48 -17.41 4.25 21.53
CA PRO A 48 -18.13 3.56 22.61
C PRO A 48 -19.41 2.84 22.12
N GLU A 49 -20.07 3.39 21.10
CA GLU A 49 -21.33 2.86 20.54
C GLU A 49 -21.18 1.51 19.82
N TYR A 50 -20.00 1.19 19.29
CA TYR A 50 -19.75 -0.03 18.53
C TYR A 50 -19.13 -1.15 19.36
N VAL A 51 -18.70 -0.88 20.59
CA VAL A 51 -18.03 -1.85 21.48
C VAL A 51 -18.89 -3.10 21.70
N GLY A 52 -20.19 -2.93 21.91
CA GLY A 52 -21.11 -4.05 22.12
C GLY A 52 -21.15 -5.02 20.93
N VAL A 53 -21.19 -4.48 19.72
CA VAL A 53 -21.18 -5.27 18.47
C VAL A 53 -19.81 -5.91 18.24
N MET A 54 -18.73 -5.15 18.47
CA MET A 54 -17.37 -5.65 18.32
C MET A 54 -17.08 -6.82 19.25
N ASN A 55 -17.60 -6.78 20.48
CA ASN A 55 -17.45 -7.86 21.45
C ASN A 55 -18.24 -9.12 21.04
N ARG A 56 -19.44 -8.97 20.46
CA ARG A 56 -20.24 -10.11 19.97
C ARG A 56 -19.60 -10.83 18.79
N HIS A 57 -18.84 -10.11 17.96
CA HIS A 57 -18.14 -10.64 16.79
C HIS A 57 -16.61 -10.50 16.95
N SER A 58 -16.12 -10.78 18.15
CA SER A 58 -14.74 -10.49 18.55
C SER A 58 -13.69 -11.15 17.64
N ASP A 59 -13.90 -12.38 17.19
CA ASP A 59 -12.98 -13.07 16.28
C ASP A 59 -12.85 -12.37 14.92
N PHE A 60 -13.97 -11.92 14.36
CA PHE A 60 -13.99 -11.17 13.11
C PHE A 60 -13.20 -9.85 13.25
N PHE A 61 -13.49 -9.07 14.29
CA PHE A 61 -12.82 -7.78 14.49
C PHE A 61 -11.35 -7.94 14.87
N ARG A 62 -10.97 -8.97 15.64
CA ARG A 62 -9.55 -9.28 15.92
C ARG A 62 -8.81 -9.68 14.65
N ALA A 63 -9.38 -10.57 13.85
CA ALA A 63 -8.77 -10.98 12.58
C ALA A 63 -8.65 -9.80 11.60
N SER A 64 -9.72 -9.01 11.46
CA SER A 64 -9.77 -7.81 10.60
C SER A 64 -8.76 -6.76 11.05
N TYR A 65 -8.66 -6.48 12.35
CA TYR A 65 -7.68 -5.57 12.92
C TYR A 65 -6.25 -5.93 12.51
N HIS A 66 -5.85 -7.18 12.73
CA HIS A 66 -4.49 -7.64 12.41
C HIS A 66 -4.22 -7.70 10.90
N ALA A 67 -5.22 -8.13 10.12
CA ALA A 67 -5.11 -8.21 8.67
C ALA A 67 -4.90 -6.82 8.08
N HIS A 68 -5.73 -5.84 8.43
CA HIS A 68 -5.62 -4.49 7.89
C HIS A 68 -4.38 -3.75 8.36
N TYR A 69 -3.97 -3.95 9.62
CA TYR A 69 -2.69 -3.46 10.13
C TYR A 69 -1.52 -3.92 9.24
N THR A 70 -1.44 -5.22 9.01
CA THR A 70 -0.42 -5.85 8.17
C THR A 70 -0.48 -5.35 6.73
N SER A 71 -1.68 -5.37 6.14
CA SER A 71 -1.87 -5.09 4.72
C SER A 71 -1.47 -3.66 4.35
N PHE A 72 -1.75 -2.65 5.18
CA PHE A 72 -1.36 -1.28 4.80
C PHE A 72 0.17 -1.11 4.72
N PHE A 73 0.93 -1.77 5.60
CA PHE A 73 2.40 -1.77 5.53
C PHE A 73 2.92 -2.50 4.30
N VAL A 74 2.29 -3.63 3.93
CA VAL A 74 2.66 -4.39 2.73
C VAL A 74 2.42 -3.57 1.47
N CYS A 75 1.22 -3.00 1.32
CA CYS A 75 0.85 -2.16 0.20
C CYS A 75 1.74 -0.92 0.09
N LEU A 76 2.00 -0.24 1.21
CA LEU A 76 2.87 0.92 1.24
C LEU A 76 4.30 0.56 0.83
N ALA A 77 4.87 -0.51 1.40
CA ALA A 77 6.24 -0.91 1.10
C ALA A 77 6.46 -1.30 -0.36
N HIS A 78 5.45 -1.89 -1.01
CA HIS A 78 5.52 -2.25 -2.43
C HIS A 78 5.81 -1.02 -3.33
N LEU A 79 5.23 0.14 -3.00
CA LEU A 79 5.44 1.39 -3.76
C LEU A 79 6.90 1.86 -3.75
N PHE A 80 7.66 1.51 -2.70
CA PHE A 80 9.06 1.89 -2.51
C PHE A 80 10.05 0.75 -2.80
N ASP A 81 9.59 -0.39 -3.33
CA ASP A 81 10.46 -1.52 -3.65
C ASP A 81 11.49 -1.14 -4.72
N ARG A 82 12.74 -1.57 -4.52
CA ARG A 82 13.87 -1.29 -5.41
C ARG A 82 14.16 -2.42 -6.40
N ARG A 83 13.50 -3.56 -6.24
CA ARG A 83 13.63 -4.69 -7.18
C ARG A 83 13.17 -4.26 -8.57
N THR A 84 13.97 -4.61 -9.58
CA THR A 84 13.72 -4.26 -10.98
C THR A 84 12.58 -5.06 -11.62
N ASP A 85 12.14 -6.14 -10.98
CA ASP A 85 11.02 -6.98 -11.39
C ASP A 85 9.71 -6.68 -10.62
N SER A 86 9.71 -5.66 -9.76
CA SER A 86 8.54 -5.19 -9.00
C SER A 86 7.77 -4.10 -9.76
N SER A 87 6.52 -3.83 -9.38
CA SER A 87 5.75 -2.70 -9.92
C SER A 87 5.67 -1.59 -8.87
N SER A 88 6.78 -0.84 -8.78
CA SER A 88 7.05 0.21 -7.80
C SER A 88 7.36 1.55 -8.47
N ILE A 89 7.39 2.65 -7.69
CA ILE A 89 7.69 3.99 -8.20
C ILE A 89 9.07 4.04 -8.92
N PRO A 90 10.15 3.45 -8.38
CA PRO A 90 11.43 3.36 -9.10
C PRO A 90 11.34 2.65 -10.47
N THR A 91 10.57 1.56 -10.56
CA THR A 91 10.37 0.85 -11.83
C THR A 91 9.52 1.65 -12.81
N PHE A 92 8.54 2.41 -12.33
CA PHE A 92 7.76 3.35 -13.14
C PHE A 92 8.65 4.42 -13.75
N PHE A 93 9.52 5.07 -12.97
CA PHE A 93 10.49 6.05 -13.48
C PHE A 93 11.39 5.46 -14.57
N THR A 94 11.84 4.22 -14.39
CA THR A 94 12.64 3.52 -15.41
C THR A 94 11.83 3.30 -16.69
N ALA A 95 10.56 2.92 -16.58
CA ALA A 95 9.67 2.64 -17.71
C ALA A 95 9.29 3.91 -18.50
N VAL A 96 9.11 5.06 -17.83
CA VAL A 96 8.72 6.32 -18.49
C VAL A 96 9.91 7.18 -18.93
N ARG A 97 11.14 6.88 -18.46
CA ARG A 97 12.36 7.64 -18.80
C ARG A 97 12.53 7.93 -20.29
N PRO A 98 12.21 7.02 -21.24
CA PRO A 98 12.34 7.31 -22.67
C PRO A 98 11.31 8.32 -23.22
N THR A 99 10.19 8.53 -22.52
CA THR A 99 9.04 9.31 -23.02
C THR A 99 8.81 10.61 -22.27
N ILE A 100 9.33 10.75 -21.05
CA ILE A 100 9.17 11.94 -20.22
C ILE A 100 10.33 12.93 -20.42
N ALA A 101 10.04 14.23 -20.32
CA ALA A 101 11.09 15.25 -20.33
C ALA A 101 12.08 15.05 -19.16
N PRO A 102 13.41 15.09 -19.39
CA PRO A 102 14.39 14.83 -18.34
C PRO A 102 14.27 15.72 -17.10
N THR A 103 13.92 16.99 -17.29
CA THR A 103 13.72 17.96 -16.20
C THR A 103 12.50 17.62 -15.35
N THR A 104 11.40 17.20 -15.97
CA THR A 104 10.19 16.74 -15.28
C THR A 104 10.48 15.47 -14.47
N LEU A 105 11.18 14.50 -15.07
CA LEU A 105 11.57 13.28 -14.37
C LEU A 105 12.46 13.57 -13.17
N GLN A 106 13.46 14.45 -13.33
CA GLN A 106 14.35 14.83 -12.25
C GLN A 106 13.60 15.50 -11.08
N ALA A 107 12.60 16.34 -11.38
CA ALA A 107 11.77 16.95 -10.35
C ALA A 107 10.90 15.92 -9.61
N LEU A 108 10.34 14.93 -10.32
CA LEU A 108 9.58 13.83 -9.73
C LEU A 108 10.48 12.94 -8.86
N GLU A 109 11.67 12.57 -9.35
CA GLU A 109 12.66 11.80 -8.60
C GLU A 109 13.10 12.52 -7.32
N ALA A 110 13.35 13.82 -7.38
CA ALA A 110 13.72 14.61 -6.19
C ALA A 110 12.61 14.62 -5.12
N ARG A 111 11.34 14.77 -5.54
CA ARG A 111 10.18 14.72 -4.63
C ARG A 111 9.98 13.32 -4.06
N PHE A 112 10.13 12.29 -4.90
CA PHE A 112 10.09 10.89 -4.47
C PHE A 112 11.16 10.60 -3.42
N GLU A 113 12.39 11.08 -3.57
CA GLU A 113 13.46 10.85 -2.59
C GLU A 113 13.13 11.45 -1.21
N VAL A 114 12.50 12.62 -1.16
CA VAL A 114 12.03 13.20 0.10
C VAL A 114 10.95 12.33 0.75
N LEU A 115 9.99 11.86 -0.05
CA LEU A 115 8.93 10.97 0.42
C LEU A 115 9.48 9.60 0.87
N ALA A 116 10.40 9.01 0.10
CA ALA A 116 11.02 7.72 0.39
C ALA A 116 11.85 7.76 1.68
N LYS A 117 12.53 8.88 1.98
CA LYS A 117 13.21 9.09 3.27
C LYS A 117 12.24 9.05 4.44
N ARG A 118 11.05 9.66 4.30
CA ARG A 118 10.00 9.64 5.32
C ARG A 118 9.36 8.26 5.46
N ALA A 119 9.19 7.53 4.36
CA ALA A 119 8.56 6.21 4.35
C ALA A 119 9.51 5.07 4.80
N ARG A 120 10.84 5.26 4.74
CA ARG A 120 11.84 4.23 5.06
C ARG A 120 11.60 3.53 6.41
N PRO A 121 11.34 4.23 7.53
CA PRO A 121 10.99 3.59 8.81
C PRO A 121 9.83 2.59 8.70
N LEU A 122 8.80 2.90 7.91
CA LEU A 122 7.61 2.06 7.75
C LEU A 122 7.89 0.82 6.90
N VAL A 123 8.78 0.94 5.91
CA VAL A 123 9.27 -0.21 5.15
C VAL A 123 10.08 -1.16 6.05
N GLU A 124 10.87 -0.62 6.98
CA GLU A 124 11.61 -1.40 7.97
C GLU A 124 10.69 -2.06 9.01
N VAL A 125 9.62 -1.37 9.44
CA VAL A 125 8.57 -1.95 10.31
C VAL A 125 7.98 -3.19 9.65
N ARG A 126 7.57 -3.13 8.38
CA ARG A 126 7.08 -4.31 7.64
C ARG A 126 8.06 -5.47 7.74
N HIS A 127 9.34 -5.20 7.50
CA HIS A 127 10.37 -6.24 7.50
C HIS A 127 10.46 -6.95 8.86
N LYS A 128 10.36 -6.21 9.98
CA LYS A 128 10.58 -6.72 11.34
C LYS A 128 9.34 -7.20 12.09
N THR A 129 8.14 -6.72 11.73
CA THR A 129 6.90 -6.99 12.48
C THR A 129 5.87 -7.77 11.69
N VAL A 130 5.94 -7.73 10.35
CA VAL A 130 4.90 -8.27 9.48
C VAL A 130 5.41 -9.41 8.60
N ALA A 131 6.55 -9.21 7.92
CA ALA A 131 7.09 -10.17 6.96
C ALA A 131 8.06 -11.19 7.59
N HIS A 132 8.88 -10.75 8.55
CA HIS A 132 9.73 -11.61 9.36
C HIS A 132 9.52 -11.22 10.82
N ILE A 133 8.49 -11.79 11.44
CA ILE A 133 8.19 -11.58 12.86
C ILE A 133 9.43 -12.02 13.64
N ASP A 134 10.22 -11.06 14.12
CA ASP A 134 11.38 -11.35 14.95
C ASP A 134 10.88 -11.81 16.32
N ALA A 135 11.17 -13.07 16.67
CA ALA A 135 10.74 -13.67 17.94
C ALA A 135 11.26 -12.92 19.19
N LYS A 136 12.25 -12.03 19.03
CA LYS A 136 12.85 -11.24 20.11
C LYS A 136 12.28 -9.82 20.22
N LEU A 137 11.50 -9.34 19.26
CA LEU A 137 11.03 -7.95 19.21
C LEU A 137 9.51 -7.89 19.30
N THR A 138 9.00 -7.06 20.20
CA THR A 138 7.58 -6.66 20.18
C THR A 138 7.36 -5.53 19.19
N GLU A 139 6.10 -5.29 18.81
CA GLU A 139 5.73 -4.09 18.03
C GLU A 139 6.26 -2.81 18.69
N LYS A 140 6.12 -2.71 20.01
CA LYS A 140 6.64 -1.58 20.79
C LYS A 140 8.15 -1.41 20.60
N ASP A 141 8.92 -2.49 20.59
CA ASP A 141 10.38 -2.43 20.42
C ASP A 141 10.77 -2.00 19.00
N VAL A 142 9.95 -2.30 18.00
CA VAL A 142 10.17 -1.86 16.62
C VAL A 142 9.82 -0.38 16.42
N PHE A 143 8.74 0.10 17.03
CA PHE A 143 8.31 1.50 16.88
C PHE A 143 9.02 2.48 17.81
N ALA A 144 9.43 2.06 19.00
CA ALA A 144 10.11 2.91 19.98
C ALA A 144 11.31 3.71 19.42
N PRO A 145 12.25 3.11 18.64
CA PRO A 145 13.38 3.86 18.09
C PRO A 145 13.01 4.78 16.92
N LEU A 146 11.82 4.64 16.33
CA LEU A 146 11.41 5.41 15.17
C LEU A 146 10.86 6.79 15.54
N SER A 147 10.46 6.99 16.80
CA SER A 147 9.85 8.22 17.32
C SER A 147 8.73 8.77 16.43
N ILE A 148 8.03 7.88 15.72
CA ILE A 148 7.00 8.23 14.74
C ILE A 148 5.60 8.06 15.35
N THR A 149 4.74 9.02 15.09
CA THR A 149 3.35 9.03 15.53
C THR A 149 2.41 8.46 14.47
N TRP A 150 1.23 8.01 14.90
CA TRP A 150 0.18 7.56 13.96
C TRP A 150 -0.29 8.65 13.00
N ASN A 151 -0.23 9.93 13.41
CA ASN A 151 -0.53 11.05 12.53
C ASN A 151 0.53 11.19 11.43
N GLU A 152 1.81 11.03 11.75
CA GLU A 152 2.87 11.07 10.73
C GLU A 152 2.80 9.88 9.78
N ILE A 153 2.43 8.69 10.27
CA ILE A 153 2.16 7.52 9.43
C ILE A 153 1.02 7.81 8.45
N ARG A 154 -0.07 8.40 8.96
CA ARG A 154 -1.19 8.84 8.12
C ARG A 154 -0.73 9.82 7.04
N GLU A 155 0.02 10.85 7.41
CA GLU A 155 0.54 11.84 6.47
C GLU A 155 1.39 11.18 5.38
N ILE A 156 2.29 10.25 5.74
CA ILE A 156 3.11 9.51 4.75
C ILE A 156 2.23 8.72 3.78
N ILE A 157 1.21 8.01 4.26
CA ILE A 157 0.30 7.23 3.41
C ILE A 157 -0.46 8.14 2.45
N TYR A 158 -1.01 9.25 2.96
CA TYR A 158 -1.79 10.19 2.16
C TYR A 158 -0.91 10.95 1.16
N ASP A 159 0.29 11.37 1.56
CA ASP A 159 1.29 11.97 0.66
C ASP A 159 1.71 11.01 -0.45
N THR A 160 1.85 9.72 -0.12
CA THR A 160 2.17 8.69 -1.11
C THR A 160 1.03 8.52 -2.10
N CYS A 161 -0.23 8.52 -1.65
CA CYS A 161 -1.38 8.45 -2.54
C CYS A 161 -1.43 9.66 -3.48
N ARG A 162 -1.27 10.88 -2.94
CA ARG A 162 -1.21 12.10 -3.75
C ARG A 162 -0.08 12.06 -4.76
N PHE A 163 1.10 11.60 -4.35
CA PHE A 163 2.23 11.45 -5.26
C PHE A 163 1.91 10.49 -6.41
N VAL A 164 1.28 9.34 -6.14
CA VAL A 164 0.88 8.39 -7.18
C VAL A 164 -0.21 8.97 -8.09
N GLU A 165 -1.13 9.79 -7.59
CA GLU A 165 -2.10 10.52 -8.44
C GLU A 165 -1.40 11.43 -9.44
N GLU A 166 -0.37 12.16 -9.00
CA GLU A 166 0.42 13.05 -9.86
C GLU A 166 1.27 12.32 -10.90
N LEU A 167 1.58 11.04 -10.68
CA LEU A 167 2.27 10.20 -11.66
C LEU A 167 1.38 9.82 -12.85
N ASN A 168 0.10 10.23 -12.85
CA ASN A 168 -0.86 9.83 -13.87
C ASN A 168 -0.30 10.09 -15.28
N PRO A 169 -0.09 9.02 -16.09
CA PRO A 169 0.35 9.16 -17.47
C PRO A 169 -0.56 10.06 -18.30
N THR A 170 -1.86 10.12 -17.97
CA THR A 170 -2.81 11.01 -18.64
C THR A 170 -2.82 12.43 -18.09
N GLN A 171 -2.33 12.73 -16.87
CA GLN A 171 -2.14 14.11 -16.36
C GLN A 171 -0.99 14.88 -17.04
N MET A 172 -0.44 14.34 -18.13
CA MET A 172 0.13 15.13 -19.23
C MET A 172 -0.95 15.86 -20.08
N THR A 173 -2.23 15.75 -19.71
CA THR A 173 -3.39 16.64 -19.98
C THR A 173 -4.45 16.48 -18.86
N PRO A 174 -5.25 17.50 -18.51
CA PRO A 174 -6.05 17.47 -17.28
C PRO A 174 -7.39 16.73 -17.49
N ASP A 175 -7.63 15.64 -16.76
CA ASP A 175 -8.82 15.41 -15.90
C ASP A 175 -8.90 13.96 -15.37
N VAL A 176 -9.58 13.83 -14.24
CA VAL A 176 -10.04 12.66 -13.47
C VAL A 176 -8.94 11.95 -12.64
N GLY A 177 -8.93 11.98 -11.31
CA GLY A 177 -10.03 12.16 -10.37
C GLY A 177 -10.16 10.88 -9.54
N GLN A 178 -9.60 10.91 -8.33
CA GLN A 178 -9.73 9.96 -7.22
C GLN A 178 -9.16 8.55 -7.42
N ILE A 179 -8.07 8.26 -6.71
CA ILE A 179 -7.70 6.90 -6.29
C ILE A 179 -8.83 6.34 -5.41
N GLY A 180 -9.78 5.67 -6.05
CA GLY A 180 -10.85 4.92 -5.42
C GLY A 180 -10.49 3.45 -5.23
N ILE A 181 -11.18 2.81 -4.27
CA ILE A 181 -11.22 1.36 -4.05
C ILE A 181 -11.35 0.63 -5.41
N PRO A 182 -10.67 -0.50 -5.66
CA PRO A 182 -10.85 -1.30 -6.87
C PRO A 182 -12.35 -1.44 -7.20
N ARG A 183 -12.76 -1.03 -8.40
CA ARG A 183 -14.16 -0.99 -8.85
C ARG A 183 -14.74 -2.38 -9.16
N ASP A 184 -14.23 -3.45 -8.56
CA ASP A 184 -14.81 -4.77 -8.77
C ASP A 184 -16.08 -4.99 -7.93
N GLU A 185 -16.53 -3.96 -7.20
CA GLU A 185 -17.72 -3.89 -6.33
C GLU A 185 -17.77 -4.92 -5.20
N ARG A 186 -17.05 -6.04 -5.29
CA ARG A 186 -17.05 -7.16 -4.34
C ARG A 186 -16.69 -6.72 -2.93
N LEU A 187 -15.68 -5.85 -2.79
CA LEU A 187 -15.27 -5.34 -1.48
C LEU A 187 -16.30 -4.36 -0.91
N ILE A 188 -16.92 -3.54 -1.76
CA ILE A 188 -17.98 -2.61 -1.38
C ILE A 188 -19.23 -3.40 -0.98
N GLU A 189 -19.64 -4.38 -1.77
CA GLU A 189 -20.77 -5.28 -1.50
C GLU A 189 -20.56 -6.08 -0.22
N ALA A 190 -19.38 -6.66 -0.01
CA ALA A 190 -19.06 -7.37 1.22
C ALA A 190 -19.12 -6.45 2.45
N THR A 191 -18.58 -5.23 2.32
CA THR A 191 -18.58 -4.22 3.39
C THR A 191 -19.99 -3.71 3.68
N MET A 192 -20.79 -3.43 2.64
CA MET A 192 -22.17 -2.96 2.78
C MET A 192 -23.07 -4.05 3.34
N LYS A 193 -22.86 -5.31 2.95
CA LYS A 193 -23.57 -6.45 3.53
C LYS A 193 -23.25 -6.58 5.01
N LEU A 194 -21.98 -6.50 5.39
CA LEU A 194 -21.57 -6.49 6.78
C LEU A 194 -22.21 -5.33 7.56
N ILE A 195 -22.13 -4.09 7.05
CA ILE A 195 -22.72 -2.91 7.70
C ILE A 195 -24.24 -3.07 7.90
N ARG A 196 -24.96 -3.61 6.90
CA ARG A 196 -26.40 -3.87 7.01
C ARG A 196 -26.72 -4.91 8.09
N GLU A 197 -25.97 -6.00 8.16
CA GLU A 197 -26.11 -7.03 9.20
C GLU A 197 -25.84 -6.46 10.61
N LEU A 198 -24.84 -5.58 10.74
CA LEU A 198 -24.53 -4.89 12.00
C LEU A 198 -25.61 -3.86 12.40
N ALA A 199 -26.28 -3.24 11.42
CA ALA A 199 -27.37 -2.29 11.64
C ALA A 199 -28.70 -2.99 12.01
N ASP A 200 -28.99 -4.15 11.42
CA ASP A 200 -30.20 -4.92 11.73
C ASP A 200 -30.13 -5.61 13.09
N THR A 201 -28.93 -5.91 13.59
CA THR A 201 -28.73 -6.41 14.97
C THR A 201 -28.86 -5.36 16.07
N GLN A 202 -28.98 -4.06 15.72
CA GLN A 202 -29.28 -2.98 16.68
C GLN A 202 -30.80 -2.75 16.88
N LYS A 203 -31.64 -3.35 16.03
CA LYS A 203 -33.12 -3.21 16.08
C LYS A 203 -33.83 -4.36 16.78
N ARG A 204 -33.10 -5.37 17.26
CA ARG A 204 -33.61 -6.51 18.03
C ARG A 204 -33.07 -6.47 19.44
#